data_AF-A0A7V4WFD5-F1
#
_entry.id   AF-A0A7V4WFD5-F1
#
_cell.length_a   1.000
_cell.length_b   1.000
_cell.length_c   1.000
_cell.angle_alpha   90.00
_cell.angle_beta   90.00
_cell.angle_gamma   90.00
#
_symmetry.space_group_name_H-M   'P 1'
#
loop_
_entity.id
_entity.type
_entity.pdbx_description
1 polymer ?
#
loop_
_entity_poly.entity_id
_entity_poly.type
_entity_poly.pdbx_seq_one_letter_code
_entity_poly.pdbx_strand_id
1 'polypeptide(L)' 'MAYITMRELLEAGIHFGHQTKRWNPKMKPYIFGARNGIYIIDLQKTVRMFKTVYDFVLDTVSN' A
#
# COMPACT_ATOMS: atom_id res chain seq x y z
N MET A 1 0.37 14.17 14.89
CA MET A 1 -0.34 13.00 14.33
C MET A 1 0.60 11.82 14.26
N ALA A 2 0.20 10.65 14.77
CA ALA A 2 0.97 9.42 14.58
C ALA A 2 0.69 8.89 13.16
N TYR A 3 1.73 8.83 12.33
CA TYR A 3 1.64 8.19 11.02
C TYR A 3 1.72 6.67 11.17
N ILE A 4 0.99 5.95 10.32
CA ILE A 4 0.98 4.48 10.32
C ILE A 4 2.39 3.95 10.05
N THR A 5 2.80 2.97 10.83
CA THR A 5 4.09 2.29 10.68
C THR A 5 4.00 1.10 9.74
N MET A 6 5.13 0.72 9.13
CA MET A 6 5.19 -0.48 8.28
C MET A 6 4.81 -1.76 9.03
N ARG A 7 5.17 -1.85 10.32
CA ARG A 7 4.87 -3.03 11.15
C ARG A 7 3.37 -3.23 11.29
N GLU A 8 2.62 -2.17 11.55
CA GLU A 8 1.16 -2.22 11.66
C GLU A 8 0.51 -2.68 10.34
N LEU A 9 1.00 -2.19 9.19
CA LEU A 9 0.52 -2.63 7.87
C LEU A 9 0.84 -4.11 7.59
N LEU A 10 1.98 -4.59 8.10
CA LEU A 10 2.39 -5.98 7.95
C LEU A 10 1.52 -6.91 8.80
N GLU A 11 1.31 -6.56 10.07
CA GLU A 11 0.47 -7.29 11.03
C GLU A 11 -0.99 -7.33 10.58
N ALA A 12 -1.49 -6.24 9.98
CA ALA A 12 -2.83 -6.18 9.39
C ALA A 12 -2.95 -6.95 8.05
N GLY A 13 -1.86 -7.50 7.50
CA GLY A 13 -1.90 -8.32 6.29
C GLY A 13 -2.17 -7.56 4.98
N ILE A 14 -1.96 -6.23 4.95
CA ILE A 14 -2.36 -5.37 3.83
C ILE A 14 -1.44 -5.54 2.60
N HIS A 15 -0.30 -6.21 2.77
CA HIS A 15 0.65 -6.50 1.71
C HIS A 15 0.20 -7.65 0.77
N PHE A 16 -0.84 -8.39 1.12
CA PHE A 16 -1.38 -9.43 0.24
C PHE A 16 -2.21 -8.82 -0.89
N GLY A 17 -1.75 -8.99 -2.12
CA GLY A 17 -2.48 -8.62 -3.33
C GLY A 17 -3.33 -9.77 -3.90
N HIS A 18 -3.65 -9.65 -5.18
CA HIS A 18 -4.40 -10.68 -5.90
C HIS A 18 -3.49 -11.78 -6.49
N GLN A 19 -4.14 -12.81 -7.02
CA GLN A 19 -3.47 -13.87 -7.78
C GLN A 19 -2.71 -13.29 -8.99
N THR A 20 -1.57 -13.90 -9.35
CA THR A 20 -0.74 -13.44 -10.48
C THR A 20 -1.45 -13.48 -11.83
N LYS A 21 -2.54 -14.26 -11.96
CA LYS A 21 -3.39 -14.31 -13.14
C LYS A 21 -4.35 -13.13 -13.27
N ARG A 22 -4.66 -12.43 -12.17
CA ARG A 22 -5.67 -11.37 -12.08
C ARG A 22 -5.01 -10.08 -11.61
N TRP A 23 -4.21 -9.47 -12.48
CA TRP A 23 -3.52 -8.22 -12.16
C TRP A 23 -3.57 -7.23 -13.31
N ASN A 24 -3.43 -5.95 -12.98
CA ASN A 24 -3.31 -4.87 -13.95
C ASN A 24 -1.82 -4.53 -14.15
N PRO A 25 -1.29 -4.54 -15.38
CA PRO A 25 0.10 -4.18 -15.67
C PRO A 25 0.55 -2.83 -15.11
N LYS A 26 -0.37 -1.86 -14.97
CA LYS A 26 -0.10 -0.56 -14.36
C LYS A 26 0.30 -0.64 -12.88
N MET A 27 0.01 -1.77 -12.21
CA MET A 27 0.40 -2.00 -10.82
C MET A 27 1.85 -2.44 -10.65
N LYS A 28 2.57 -2.75 -11.73
CA LYS A 28 3.97 -3.22 -11.68
C LYS A 28 4.88 -2.36 -10.77
N PRO A 29 4.81 -1.01 -10.78
CA PRO A 29 5.66 -0.18 -9.92
C PRO A 29 5.37 -0.28 -8.42
N TYR A 30 4.20 -0.82 -8.02
CA TYR A 30 3.74 -0.95 -6.63
C TYR A 30 3.81 -2.38 -6.10
N ILE A 31 4.19 -3.34 -6.95
CA ILE A 31 4.35 -4.74 -6.60
C ILE A 31 5.79 -4.98 -6.16
N PHE A 32 5.97 -5.50 -4.95
CA PHE A 32 7.27 -5.90 -4.42
C PHE A 32 7.76 -7.20 -5.06
N GLY A 33 6.85 -8.16 -5.25
CA GLY A 33 7.15 -9.47 -5.83
C GLY A 33 5.93 -10.37 -5.86
N ALA A 34 6.13 -11.66 -6.12
CA ALA A 34 5.08 -12.66 -6.03
C ALA A 34 5.57 -13.90 -5.28
N ARG A 35 4.71 -14.47 -4.42
CA ARG A 35 4.98 -15.71 -3.69
C ARG A 35 3.74 -16.58 -3.70
N ASN A 36 3.90 -17.87 -3.98
CA ASN A 36 2.79 -18.84 -4.03
C ASN A 36 1.63 -18.39 -4.94
N GLY A 37 1.93 -17.72 -6.05
CA GLY A 37 0.92 -17.24 -7.00
C GLY A 37 0.13 -16.00 -6.54
N ILE A 38 0.51 -15.33 -5.45
CA ILE A 38 -0.07 -14.07 -4.97
C ILE A 38 0.95 -12.95 -5.13
N TYR A 39 0.52 -11.80 -5.67
CA TYR A 39 1.34 -10.59 -5.68
C TYR A 39 1.45 -9.99 -4.29
N ILE A 40 2.65 -9.56 -3.91
CA ILE A 40 2.94 -8.86 -2.66
C ILE A 40 3.10 -7.38 -2.98
N ILE A 41 2.35 -6.53 -2.28
CA ILE A 41 2.36 -5.08 -2.43
C ILE A 41 3.55 -4.50 -1.64
N ASP A 42 4.22 -3.51 -2.22
CA ASP A 42 5.35 -2.83 -1.61
C ASP A 42 4.91 -1.82 -0.53
N LEU A 43 5.02 -2.24 0.74
CA LEU A 43 4.68 -1.41 1.88
C LEU A 43 5.59 -0.18 2.05
N GLN A 44 6.83 -0.19 1.52
CA GLN A 44 7.70 0.98 1.60
C GLN A 44 7.13 2.14 0.79
N LYS A 45 6.58 1.82 -0.39
CA LYS A 45 5.87 2.79 -1.23
C LYS A 45 4.55 3.22 -0.59
N THR A 46 3.78 2.27 -0.07
CA THR A 46 2.51 2.54 0.59
C THR A 46 2.65 3.53 1.74
N VAL A 47 3.63 3.35 2.65
CA VAL A 47 3.82 4.27 3.79
C VAL A 47 4.12 5.70 3.33
N ARG A 48 4.96 5.87 2.29
CA ARG A 48 5.28 7.20 1.73
C ARG A 48 4.06 7.86 1.11
N MET A 49 3.31 7.12 0.30
CA MET A 49 2.11 7.63 -0.38
C MET A 49 0.97 7.91 0.61
N PHE A 50 0.84 7.10 1.65
CA PHE A 50 -0.17 7.26 2.69
C PHE A 50 -0.07 8.61 3.37
N LYS A 51 1.16 9.07 3.67
CA LYS A 51 1.39 10.41 4.24
C LYS A 51 0.79 11.50 3.36
N THR A 52 1.10 11.51 2.06
CA THR A 52 0.59 12.51 1.12
C THR A 52 -0.94 12.52 1.05
N VAL A 53 -1.57 11.34 1.01
CA VAL A 53 -3.03 11.24 0.95
C VAL A 53 -3.67 11.68 2.27
N TYR A 54 -3.05 11.33 3.40
CA TYR A 54 -3.54 11.71 4.71
C TYR A 54 -3.53 13.23 4.89
N ASP A 55 -2.44 13.90 4.50
CA ASP A 55 -2.33 15.36 4.55
C ASP A 55 -3.38 16.04 3.66
N PHE A 56 -3.62 15.50 2.45
CA PHE A 56 -4.66 15.99 1.54
C PHE A 56 -6.07 15.87 2.12
N VAL A 57 -6.40 14.75 2.75
CA VAL A 57 -7.72 14.54 3.37
C VAL A 57 -7.93 15.50 4.54
N LEU A 58 -6.90 15.72 5.37
CA LEU A 58 -6.98 16.67 6.48
C LEU A 58 -7.22 18.11 5.99
N ASP A 59 -6.50 18.54 4.97
CA ASP A 59 -6.69 19.87 4.35
C ASP A 59 -8.10 20.02 3.77
N THR A 60 -8.59 18.98 3.09
CA THR A 60 -9.93 18.98 2.49
C THR A 60 -11.05 19.10 3.53
N VAL A 61 -10.90 18.46 4.69
CA VAL A 61 -11.92 18.46 5.77
C VAL A 61 -11.85 19.72 6.64
N SER A 62 -10.70 20.38 6.69
CA SER A 62 -10.50 21.58 7.53
C SER A 62 -11.00 22.87 6.88
N ASN A 63 -11.27 22.85 5.56
CA ASN A 63 -11.86 23.93 4.78
C ASN A 63 -13.38 23.80 4.71
#